data_AF-X1CL73-F1
#
_entry.id   AF-X1CL73-F1
#
_cell.length_a   1.000
_cell.length_b   1.000
_cell.length_c   1.000
_cell.angle_alpha   90.00
_cell.angle_beta   90.00
_cell.angle_gamma   90.00
#
_symmetry.space_group_name_H-M   'P 1'
#
loop_
_entity.id
_entity.type
_entity.pdbx_description
1 polymer ?
#
loop_
_entity_poly.entity_id
_entity_poly.type
_entity_poly.pdbx_seq_one_letter_code
_entity_poly.pdbx_strand_id
1 'polypeptide(L)'
;MNEGVKKKAKRAYELAYKYEKDWGACSQCTIKALQEVYNEENSDIFQALGGFAAGGACECDGICGAYAAGIYFFGTKKGRRVEDIGRNASDPKALKKHGDQFMLIKKL
;
A
#
# COMPACT_ATOMS: atom_id res chain seq x y z
N MET A 1 -13.03 -13.59 -5.66
CA MET A 1 -12.68 -12.20 -6.05
C MET A 1 -13.64 -11.76 -7.14
N ASN A 2 -14.31 -10.62 -6.98
CA ASN A 2 -15.21 -10.05 -7.98
C ASN A 2 -14.40 -9.69 -9.26
N GLU A 3 -15.01 -9.82 -10.43
CA GLU A 3 -14.39 -9.58 -11.74
C GLU A 3 -13.84 -8.15 -11.87
N GLY A 4 -14.52 -7.16 -11.27
CA GLY A 4 -14.02 -5.78 -11.22
C GLY A 4 -12.68 -5.65 -10.47
N VAL A 5 -12.49 -6.43 -9.41
CA VAL A 5 -11.26 -6.45 -8.60
C VAL A 5 -10.11 -7.04 -9.40
N LYS A 6 -10.35 -8.15 -10.11
CA LYS A 6 -9.35 -8.75 -11.01
C LYS A 6 -8.90 -7.77 -12.08
N LYS A 7 -9.84 -7.03 -12.69
CA LYS A 7 -9.52 -6.03 -13.72
C LYS A 7 -8.64 -4.91 -13.16
N LYS A 8 -8.98 -4.38 -11.97
CA LYS A 8 -8.16 -3.37 -11.29
C LYS A 8 -6.78 -3.89 -10.93
N ALA A 9 -6.68 -5.10 -10.37
CA ALA A 9 -5.41 -5.73 -10.03
C ALA A 9 -4.52 -5.94 -11.26
N LYS A 10 -5.11 -6.42 -12.37
CA LYS A 10 -4.40 -6.56 -13.66
C LYS A 10 -3.89 -5.22 -14.16
N ARG A 11 -4.73 -4.17 -14.13
CA ARG A 11 -4.31 -2.83 -14.55
C ARG A 11 -3.19 -2.27 -13.67
N ALA A 12 -3.27 -2.44 -12.35
CA ALA A 12 -2.23 -2.02 -11.42
C ALA A 12 -0.90 -2.73 -11.71
N TYR A 13 -0.95 -4.03 -11.98
CA TYR A 13 0.22 -4.81 -12.38
C TYR A 13 0.86 -4.29 -13.67
N GLU A 14 0.07 -4.10 -14.73
CA GLU A 14 0.56 -3.61 -16.03
C GLU A 14 1.21 -2.22 -15.91
N LEU A 15 0.59 -1.32 -15.14
CA LEU A 15 1.12 0.01 -14.87
C LEU A 15 2.42 -0.05 -14.06
N ALA A 16 2.44 -0.78 -12.94
CA ALA A 16 3.63 -0.91 -12.10
C ALA A 16 4.80 -1.52 -12.86
N TYR A 17 4.54 -2.54 -13.70
CA TYR A 17 5.57 -3.14 -14.54
C TYR A 17 6.14 -2.16 -15.57
N LYS A 18 5.28 -1.36 -16.20
CA LYS A 18 5.72 -0.29 -17.11
C LYS A 18 6.55 0.75 -16.36
N TYR A 19 6.09 1.20 -15.19
CA TYR A 19 6.78 2.21 -14.38
C TYR A 19 8.13 1.70 -13.88
N GLU A 20 8.24 0.44 -13.47
CA GLU A 20 9.51 -0.15 -13.06
C GLU A 20 10.52 -0.13 -14.22
N LYS A 21 10.06 -0.45 -15.44
CA LYS A 21 10.90 -0.40 -16.64
C LYS A 21 11.35 1.03 -16.96
N ASP A 22 10.47 2.01 -16.83
CA ASP A 22 10.73 3.39 -17.25
C ASP A 22 11.50 4.21 -16.18
N TRP A 23 11.26 3.95 -14.89
CA TRP A 23 11.72 4.79 -13.77
C TRP A 23 12.48 4.04 -12.68
N GLY A 24 12.27 2.72 -12.55
CA GLY A 24 12.76 1.93 -11.41
C GLY A 24 12.11 2.30 -10.07
N ALA A 25 12.63 1.71 -8.99
CA ALA A 25 12.11 1.84 -7.62
C ALA A 25 10.72 1.17 -7.41
N CYS A 26 10.77 -0.14 -7.20
CA CYS A 26 9.60 -1.02 -7.08
C CYS A 26 8.48 -0.57 -6.13
N SER A 27 8.80 0.07 -5.01
CA SER A 27 7.82 0.62 -4.07
C SER A 27 7.04 1.80 -4.66
N GLN A 28 7.75 2.74 -5.31
CA GLN A 28 7.17 3.94 -5.91
C GLN A 28 6.34 3.60 -7.15
N CYS A 29 6.82 2.68 -7.99
CA CYS A 29 6.07 2.20 -9.16
C CYS A 29 4.76 1.53 -8.74
N THR A 30 4.80 0.70 -7.70
CA THR A 30 3.62 -0.01 -7.21
C THR A 30 2.58 0.95 -6.64
N ILE A 31 2.99 1.91 -5.79
CA ILE A 31 2.01 2.84 -5.20
C ILE A 31 1.43 3.80 -6.23
N LYS A 32 2.22 4.28 -7.20
CA LYS A 32 1.70 5.13 -8.28
C LYS A 32 0.65 4.40 -9.11
N ALA A 33 0.91 3.13 -9.46
CA ALA A 33 -0.05 2.31 -10.19
C ALA A 33 -1.35 2.08 -9.40
N LEU A 34 -1.25 1.81 -8.10
CA LEU A 34 -2.43 1.65 -7.24
C LEU A 34 -3.22 2.95 -7.08
N GLN A 35 -2.54 4.08 -6.87
CA GLN A 35 -3.17 5.39 -6.78
C GLN A 35 -3.90 5.75 -8.07
N GLU A 36 -3.32 5.48 -9.23
CA GLU A 36 -3.97 5.72 -10.52
C GLU A 36 -5.21 4.84 -10.71
N VAL A 37 -5.13 3.54 -10.40
CA VAL A 37 -6.26 2.61 -10.53
C VAL A 37 -7.45 2.96 -9.62
N TYR A 38 -7.17 3.55 -8.46
CA TYR A 38 -8.19 3.95 -7.50
C TYR A 38 -8.52 5.46 -7.54
N ASN A 39 -7.90 6.23 -8.43
CA ASN A 39 -8.02 7.70 -8.53
C ASN A 39 -7.72 8.43 -7.20
N GLU A 40 -6.64 8.05 -6.54
CA GLU A 40 -6.22 8.58 -5.23
C GLU A 40 -4.74 9.00 -5.25
N GLU A 41 -4.39 9.83 -6.21
CA GLU A 41 -3.03 10.35 -6.33
C GLU A 41 -2.65 11.24 -5.15
N ASN A 42 -1.47 10.99 -4.60
CA ASN A 42 -0.89 11.78 -3.52
C ASN A 42 0.64 11.74 -3.67
N SER A 43 1.22 12.91 -3.95
CA SER A 43 2.66 13.10 -4.18
C SER A 43 3.50 12.82 -2.94
N ASP A 44 3.00 13.16 -1.75
CA ASP A 44 3.73 12.97 -0.50
C ASP A 44 3.88 11.48 -0.18
N ILE A 45 2.84 10.68 -0.47
CA ILE A 45 2.88 9.23 -0.37
C ILE A 45 3.87 8.64 -1.36
N PHE A 46 3.85 9.10 -2.61
CA PHE A 46 4.79 8.64 -3.64
C PHE A 46 6.24 8.94 -3.23
N GLN A 47 6.52 10.13 -2.71
CA GLN A 47 7.83 10.52 -2.21
C GLN A 47 8.25 9.66 -1.00
N ALA A 48 7.36 9.47 -0.03
CA ALA A 48 7.66 8.71 1.19
C ALA A 48 8.04 7.25 0.91
N LEU A 49 7.46 6.63 -0.12
CA LEU A 49 7.78 5.24 -0.46
C LEU A 49 9.10 5.05 -1.20
N GLY A 50 9.80 6.12 -1.59
CA GLY A 50 11.14 6.02 -2.19
C GLY A 50 12.14 5.24 -1.32
N GLY A 51 12.07 5.44 0.01
CA GLY A 51 12.93 4.74 0.96
C GLY A 51 12.70 3.23 1.07
N PHE A 52 11.63 2.69 0.49
CA PHE A 52 11.34 1.25 0.49
C PHE A 52 11.86 0.53 -0.76
N ALA A 53 12.51 1.24 -1.69
CA ALA A 53 13.08 0.62 -2.88
C ALA A 53 14.16 -0.41 -2.49
N ALA A 54 14.21 -1.50 -3.29
CA ALA A 54 15.22 -2.56 -3.18
C ALA A 54 15.48 -3.04 -1.75
N GLY A 55 14.42 -3.45 -1.03
CA GLY A 55 14.55 -4.02 0.32
C GLY A 55 14.60 -2.99 1.45
N GLY A 56 14.50 -1.69 1.14
CA GLY A 56 14.70 -0.61 2.10
C GLY A 56 16.05 0.04 1.91
N ALA A 57 16.06 1.33 1.56
CA ALA A 57 17.26 2.11 1.26
C ALA A 57 18.25 1.45 0.27
N CYS A 58 17.76 0.57 -0.62
CA CYS A 58 18.58 -0.23 -1.53
C CYS A 58 19.54 -1.25 -0.89
N GLU A 59 19.37 -1.56 0.39
CA GLU A 59 20.21 -2.53 1.12
C GLU A 59 19.91 -4.00 0.73
N CYS A 60 18.77 -4.25 0.07
CA CYS A 60 18.35 -5.57 -0.41
C CYS A 60 18.21 -6.65 0.68
N ASP A 61 18.14 -6.26 1.95
CA ASP A 61 18.09 -7.15 3.12
C ASP A 61 16.74 -7.09 3.88
N GLY A 62 15.88 -6.11 3.55
CA GLY A 62 14.56 -5.96 4.14
C GLY A 62 13.40 -6.42 3.24
N ILE A 63 12.22 -5.86 3.51
CA ILE A 63 10.97 -6.23 2.84
C ILE A 63 10.95 -5.77 1.38
N CYS A 64 10.42 -6.60 0.47
CA CYS A 64 10.21 -6.20 -0.93
C CYS A 64 9.40 -4.90 -1.02
N GLY A 65 9.94 -3.89 -1.70
CA GLY A 65 9.33 -2.56 -1.80
C GLY A 65 7.94 -2.56 -2.43
N ALA A 66 7.73 -3.36 -3.48
CA ALA A 66 6.41 -3.53 -4.10
C ALA A 66 5.39 -4.15 -3.13
N TYR A 67 5.81 -5.14 -2.34
CA TYR A 67 4.96 -5.76 -1.34
C TYR A 67 4.63 -4.80 -0.19
N ALA A 68 5.63 -4.05 0.30
CA ALA A 68 5.44 -3.02 1.31
C ALA A 68 4.49 -1.91 0.84
N ALA A 69 4.59 -1.48 -0.42
CA ALA A 69 3.68 -0.50 -1.02
C ALA A 69 2.23 -1.00 -1.06
N GLY A 70 2.02 -2.29 -1.37
CA GLY A 70 0.69 -2.91 -1.32
C GLY A 70 0.10 -2.92 0.10
N ILE A 71 0.89 -3.33 1.09
CA ILE A 71 0.49 -3.28 2.51
C ILE A 71 0.13 -1.85 2.91
N TYR A 72 1.00 -0.90 2.57
CA TYR A 72 0.80 0.52 2.85
C TYR A 72 -0.52 1.02 2.26
N PHE A 73 -0.80 0.70 0.99
CA PHE A 73 -2.04 1.10 0.32
C PHE A 73 -3.28 0.60 1.07
N PHE A 74 -3.29 -0.65 1.55
CA PHE A 74 -4.39 -1.14 2.39
C PHE A 74 -4.49 -0.37 3.72
N GLY A 75 -3.35 -0.02 4.31
CA GLY A 75 -3.26 0.85 5.49
C GLY A 75 -3.93 2.21 5.30
N THR A 76 -3.84 2.82 4.11
CA THR A 76 -4.54 4.09 3.83
C THR A 76 -6.06 3.97 3.91
N LYS A 77 -6.62 2.77 3.69
CA LYS A 77 -8.07 2.52 3.70
C LYS A 77 -8.60 2.24 5.10
N LYS A 78 -7.87 1.41 5.84
CA LYS A 78 -8.34 0.80 7.11
C LYS A 78 -7.24 0.71 8.17
N GLY A 79 -6.30 1.64 8.14
CA GLY A 79 -5.32 1.85 9.20
C GLY A 79 -5.92 2.48 10.45
N ARG A 80 -5.19 2.36 11.55
CA ARG A 80 -5.44 3.09 12.79
C ARG A 80 -5.10 4.56 12.55
N ARG A 81 -6.02 5.47 12.90
CA ARG A 81 -5.81 6.93 12.84
C ARG A 81 -5.25 7.43 14.17
N VAL A 82 -4.69 8.65 14.17
CA VAL A 82 -4.15 9.27 15.39
C VAL A 82 -5.24 9.43 16.46
N GLU A 83 -6.47 9.78 16.07
CA GLU A 83 -7.63 9.85 16.97
C GLU A 83 -8.00 8.51 17.63
N ASP A 84 -7.59 7.38 17.02
CA ASP A 84 -7.80 6.04 17.58
C ASP A 84 -6.71 5.67 18.59
N ILE A 85 -5.63 6.43 18.65
CA ILE A 85 -4.58 6.25 19.64
C ILE A 85 -5.12 6.87 20.93
N GLY A 86 -5.89 6.08 21.68
CA GLY A 86 -6.21 6.40 23.06
C GLY A 86 -4.93 6.57 23.89
N ARG A 87 -5.05 7.08 25.11
CA ARG A 87 -3.88 7.20 26.03
C ARG A 87 -3.27 5.84 26.42
N ASN A 88 -3.98 4.74 26.14
CA ASN A 88 -3.59 3.38 26.52
C ASN A 88 -3.38 2.50 25.27
N ALA A 89 -2.22 1.83 25.21
CA ALA A 89 -1.87 0.91 24.13
C ALA A 89 -2.83 -0.30 24.01
N SER A 90 -3.57 -0.61 25.08
CA SER A 90 -4.53 -1.72 25.15
C SER A 90 -5.97 -1.32 24.78
N ASP A 91 -6.21 -0.13 24.21
CA ASP A 91 -7.56 0.28 23.83
C ASP A 91 -8.18 -0.70 22.81
N PRO A 92 -9.30 -1.38 23.14
CA PRO A 92 -9.93 -2.35 22.27
C PRO A 92 -10.35 -1.77 20.90
N LYS A 93 -10.65 -0.47 20.82
CA LYS A 93 -11.03 0.19 19.55
C LYS A 93 -9.86 0.28 18.58
N ALA A 94 -8.65 0.51 19.09
CA ALA A 94 -7.42 0.53 18.31
C ALA A 94 -7.06 -0.88 17.81
N LEU A 95 -7.13 -1.88 18.69
CA LEU A 95 -6.82 -3.28 18.39
C LEU A 95 -7.79 -3.89 17.35
N LYS A 96 -9.09 -3.58 17.45
CA LYS A 96 -10.11 -4.12 16.53
C LYS A 96 -9.86 -3.71 15.07
N LYS A 97 -9.34 -2.51 14.83
CA LYS A 97 -9.01 -2.02 13.47
C LYS A 97 -7.88 -2.81 12.81
N HIS A 98 -6.94 -3.35 13.59
CA HIS A 98 -5.90 -4.25 13.06
C HIS A 98 -6.48 -5.61 12.64
N GLY A 99 -7.43 -6.16 13.42
CA GLY A 99 -8.07 -7.44 13.10
C GLY A 99 -9.00 -7.38 11.88
N ASP A 100 -9.70 -6.25 11.69
CA ASP A 100 -10.71 -6.09 10.62
C ASP A 100 -10.10 -5.76 9.24
N GLN A 101 -8.81 -5.44 9.15
CA GLN A 101 -8.11 -5.12 7.89
C GLN A 101 -8.26 -6.25 6.85
N PHE A 102 -8.12 -7.50 7.27
CA PHE A 102 -8.21 -8.66 6.37
C PHE A 102 -9.62 -8.89 5.79
N MET A 103 -10.67 -8.52 6.53
CA MET A 103 -12.06 -8.77 6.11
C MET A 103 -12.52 -7.85 4.97
N LEU A 104 -11.85 -6.71 4.79
CA LEU A 104 -12.14 -5.74 3.72
C LEU A 104 -11.31 -5.94 2.44
N ILE A 105 -10.16 -6.63 2.51
CA ILE A 105 -9.41 -7.07 1.32
C ILE A 105 -10.30 -7.95 0.42
N LYS A 106 -11.25 -8.68 1.00
CA LYS A 106 -12.23 -9.47 0.24
C LYS A 106 -13.26 -8.64 -0.53
N LYS A 107 -13.38 -7.33 -0.24
CA LYS A 107 -14.40 -6.42 -0.77
C LYS A 107 -13.85 -5.34 -1.72
N LEU A 108 -12.55 -5.01 -1.62
CA LEU A 108 -11.83 -4.17 -2.59
C LEU A 108 -11.60 -4.92 -3.89
#